data_AF-A0A857GIT8-F1
#
_entry.id   AF-A0A857GIT8-F1
#
_cell.length_a   1.000
_cell.length_b   1.000
_cell.length_c   1.000
_cell.angle_alpha   90.00
_cell.angle_beta   90.00
_cell.angle_gamma   90.00
#
_symmetry.space_group_name_H-M   'P 1'
#
loop_
_entity.id
_entity.type
_entity.pdbx_description
1 polymer ?
#
loop_
_entity_poly.entity_id
_entity_poly.type
_entity_poly.pdbx_seq_one_letter_code
_entity_poly.pdbx_strand_id
1 'polypeptide(L)' 'MKALIKAARIQQLKKRARRLYIAYVEAHDHLGCGNHLADHLTGGRRKRLAKAFNATVDRLEALGANPPKERLL' A
#
# COMPACT_ATOMS: atom_id res chain seq x y z
N MET A 1 -22.56 -14.11 11.51
CA MET A 1 -22.30 -13.95 10.05
C MET A 1 -21.58 -12.64 9.68
N LYS A 2 -22.05 -11.45 10.13
CA LYS A 2 -21.41 -10.15 9.83
C LYS A 2 -19.95 -10.02 10.30
N ALA A 3 -19.61 -10.61 11.45
CA ALA A 3 -18.24 -10.57 12.00
C ALA A 3 -17.22 -11.36 11.16
N LEU A 4 -17.61 -12.52 10.62
CA LEU A 4 -16.76 -13.35 9.75
C LEU A 4 -16.47 -12.64 8.41
N ILE A 5 -17.48 -12.00 7.83
CA ILE A 5 -17.32 -11.20 6.59
C ILE A 5 -16.38 -10.02 6.84
N LYS A 6 -16.51 -9.34 7.98
CA LYS A 6 -15.61 -8.26 8.39
C LYS A 6 -14.17 -8.76 8.53
N ALA A 7 -13.96 -9.89 9.20
CA ALA A 7 -12.63 -10.49 9.38
C ALA A 7 -11.98 -10.88 8.04
N ALA A 8 -12.73 -11.52 7.14
CA ALA A 8 -12.26 -11.87 5.80
C ALA A 8 -11.85 -10.63 5.00
N ARG A 9 -12.65 -9.56 5.05
CA ARG A 9 -12.36 -8.28 4.38
C ARG A 9 -11.10 -7.63 4.95
N ILE A 10 -10.91 -7.64 6.27
CA ILE A 10 -9.69 -7.13 6.92
C ILE A 10 -8.47 -7.94 6.45
N GLN A 11 -8.56 -9.27 6.40
CA GLN A 11 -7.45 -10.11 5.92
C GLN A 11 -7.11 -9.84 4.45
N GLN A 12 -8.11 -9.66 3.58
CA GLN A 12 -7.89 -9.30 2.19
C GLN A 12 -7.21 -7.93 2.05
N LEU A 13 -7.66 -6.93 2.81
CA LEU A 13 -7.07 -5.60 2.82
C LEU A 13 -5.63 -5.62 3.33
N LYS A 14 -5.32 -6.38 4.39
CA LYS A 14 -3.94 -6.57 4.89
C LYS A 14 -3.03 -7.23 3.83
N LYS A 15 -3.50 -8.29 3.18
CA LYS A 15 -2.76 -8.95 2.08
C LYS A 15 -2.51 -7.98 0.93
N ARG A 16 -3.51 -7.17 0.56
CA ARG A 16 -3.39 -6.15 -0.49
C ARG A 16 -2.39 -5.06 -0.11
N ALA A 17 -2.45 -4.54 1.11
CA ALA A 17 -1.51 -3.54 1.60
C ALA A 17 -0.07 -4.04 1.52
N ARG A 18 0.19 -5.28 1.99
CA ARG A 18 1.52 -5.90 1.90
C ARG A 18 2.03 -6.00 0.46
N ARG A 19 1.19 -6.41 -0.49
CA ARG A 19 1.57 -6.50 -1.92
C ARG A 19 1.88 -5.14 -2.52
N LEU A 20 1.07 -4.13 -2.21
CA LEU A 20 1.30 -2.77 -2.71
C LEU A 20 2.59 -2.17 -2.16
N TYR A 21 2.91 -2.44 -0.89
CA TYR A 21 4.16 -2.02 -0.28
C TYR A 21 5.38 -2.69 -0.95
N ILE A 22 5.36 -4.01 -1.14
CA ILE A 22 6.45 -4.72 -1.83
C ILE A 22 6.65 -4.15 -3.24
N ALA A 23 5.57 -3.98 -4.01
CA ALA A 23 5.66 -3.42 -5.36
C ALA A 23 6.17 -1.97 -5.37
N TYR A 24 5.91 -1.18 -4.31
CA TYR A 24 6.42 0.17 -4.17
C TYR A 24 7.94 0.17 -3.91
N VAL A 25 8.42 -0.74 -3.06
CA VAL A 25 9.86 -0.93 -2.78
C VAL A 25 10.60 -1.42 -4.04
N GLU A 26 10.08 -2.44 -4.72
CA GLU A 26 10.65 -2.96 -5.96
C GLU A 26 10.74 -1.91 -7.07
N ALA A 27 9.75 -1.01 -7.15
CA ALA A 27 9.77 0.07 -8.13
C ALA A 27 10.86 1.14 -7.84
N HIS A 28 11.48 1.12 -6.66
CA HIS A 28 12.60 1.99 -6.29
C HIS A 28 13.95 1.28 -6.37
N ASP A 29 14.04 0.06 -5.85
CA ASP A 29 15.30 -0.61 -5.54
C ASP A 29 16.24 -0.80 -6.74
N HIS A 30 15.69 -0.87 -7.95
CA HIS A 30 16.50 -1.08 -9.15
C HIS A 30 17.10 0.21 -9.75
N LEU A 31 16.68 1.38 -9.28
CA LEU A 31 17.01 2.65 -9.94
C LEU A 31 18.14 3.44 -9.25
N GLY A 32 18.49 3.10 -8.00
CA GLY A 32 19.57 3.76 -7.26
C GLY A 32 19.46 5.29 -7.17
N CYS A 33 18.25 5.84 -7.31
CA CYS A 33 18.00 7.26 -7.44
C CYS A 33 16.89 7.75 -6.51
N GLY A 34 16.88 9.04 -6.18
CA GLY A 34 15.88 9.64 -5.30
C GLY A 34 14.43 9.49 -5.79
N ASN A 35 13.47 9.59 -4.87
CA ASN A 35 12.06 9.28 -5.13
C ASN A 35 11.46 10.01 -6.34
N HIS A 36 11.77 11.30 -6.51
CA HIS A 36 11.29 12.10 -7.63
C HIS A 36 11.78 11.59 -9.00
N LEU A 37 13.06 11.18 -9.07
CA LEU A 37 13.64 10.68 -10.31
C LEU A 37 13.12 9.26 -10.62
N ALA A 38 13.00 8.41 -9.60
CA ALA A 38 12.38 7.10 -9.75
C ALA A 38 10.92 7.18 -10.24
N ASP A 39 10.14 8.15 -9.74
CA ASP A 39 8.78 8.37 -10.22
C ASP A 39 8.75 8.87 -11.67
N HIS A 40 9.67 9.74 -12.07
CA HIS A 40 9.78 10.19 -13.46
C HIS A 40 10.13 9.01 -14.39
N LEU A 41 11.14 8.21 -14.01
CA LEU A 41 11.61 7.06 -14.78
C LEU A 41 10.57 5.92 -14.85
N THR A 42 9.75 5.76 -13.81
CA THR A 42 8.69 4.73 -13.78
C THR A 42 7.32 5.24 -14.26
N GLY A 43 7.24 6.48 -14.78
CA GLY A 43 5.98 7.06 -15.27
C GLY A 43 4.91 7.22 -14.19
N GLY A 44 5.32 7.61 -12.99
CA GLY A 44 4.46 7.81 -11.80
C GLY A 44 3.95 6.51 -11.17
N ARG A 45 4.58 5.36 -11.48
CA ARG A 45 4.18 4.06 -10.93
C ARG A 45 4.30 4.03 -9.41
N ARG A 46 5.36 4.61 -8.82
CA ARG A 46 5.52 4.63 -7.36
C ARG A 46 4.46 5.52 -6.70
N LYS A 47 4.22 6.72 -7.23
CA LYS A 47 3.14 7.60 -6.75
C LYS A 47 1.77 6.91 -6.76
N ARG A 48 1.47 6.15 -7.83
CA ARG A 48 0.23 5.36 -7.92
C ARG A 48 0.16 4.25 -6.87
N LEU A 49 1.27 3.53 -6.65
CA LEU A 49 1.35 2.46 -5.65
C LEU A 49 1.23 3.02 -4.22
N ALA A 50 1.92 4.12 -3.91
CA ALA A 50 1.81 4.82 -2.63
C ALA A 50 0.38 5.28 -2.35
N LYS A 51 -0.27 5.91 -3.34
CA LYS A 51 -1.69 6.32 -3.23
C LYS A 51 -2.62 5.13 -2.99
N ALA A 52 -2.42 4.02 -3.70
CA ALA A 52 -3.23 2.82 -3.54
C ALA A 52 -3.01 2.13 -2.18
N PHE A 53 -1.78 2.15 -1.68
CA PHE A 53 -1.42 1.62 -0.37
C PHE A 53 -2.08 2.45 0.74
N ASN A 54 -1.91 3.77 0.74
CA ASN A 54 -2.52 4.67 1.73
C ASN A 54 -4.06 4.54 1.74
N ALA A 55 -4.70 4.47 0.57
CA ALA A 55 -6.14 4.24 0.50
C ALA A 55 -6.57 2.86 1.06
N THR A 56 -5.69 1.85 1.03
CA THR A 56 -5.95 0.54 1.64
C THR A 56 -5.79 0.59 3.17
N VAL A 57 -4.81 1.36 3.65
CA VAL A 57 -4.60 1.67 5.08
C VAL A 57 -5.79 2.42 5.65
N ASP A 58 -6.26 3.49 4.99
CA ASP A 58 -7.43 4.26 5.44
C ASP A 58 -8.69 3.38 5.54
N ARG A 59 -8.86 2.41 4.62
CA ARG A 59 -9.95 1.42 4.68
C ARG A 59 -9.82 0.44 5.83
N LEU A 60 -8.59 0.09 6.25
CA LEU A 60 -8.36 -0.75 7.44
C LEU A 60 -8.70 0.03 8.72
N GLU A 61 -8.28 1.28 8.82
CA GLU A 61 -8.60 2.18 9.93
C GLU A 61 -10.11 2.39 10.07
N ALA A 62 -10.82 2.66 8.96
CA ALA A 62 -12.27 2.81 8.94
C ALA A 62 -13.03 1.55 9.40
N LEU A 63 -12.41 0.37 9.28
CA LEU A 63 -12.97 -0.89 9.80
C LEU A 63 -12.62 -1.15 11.26
N GLY A 64 -11.87 -0.27 11.93
CA GLY A 64 -11.34 -0.44 13.28
C GLY A 64 -10.27 -1.53 13.37
N ALA A 65 -9.60 -1.84 12.24
CA ALA A 65 -8.51 -2.80 12.20
C ALA A 65 -7.18 -2.07 12.38
N ASN A 66 -6.23 -2.69 13.09
CA ASN A 66 -4.88 -2.14 13.20
C ASN A 66 -4.19 -2.19 11.82
N PRO A 67 -3.92 -1.04 11.17
CA PRO A 67 -3.24 -1.00 9.89
C PRO A 67 -1.73 -1.32 10.05
N PRO A 68 -1.01 -1.57 8.95
CA PRO A 68 0.45 -1.48 8.95
C PRO A 68 0.91 -0.12 9.48
N LYS A 69 2.01 -0.08 10.25
CA LYS A 69 2.54 1.18 10.80
C LYS A 69 3.19 2.07 9.74
N GLU A 70 3.56 1.51 8.59
CA GLU A 70 4.12 2.28 7.49
C GLU A 70 3.03 3.11 6.80
N ARG A 71 3.23 4.42 6.67
CA ARG A 71 2.54 5.26 5.67
C ARG A 71 3.57 5.68 4.62
N LEU A 72 3.17 5.63 3.36
CA LEU A 72 4.04 6.02 2.24
C LEU A 72 3.80 7.51 1.93
N LEU A 73 4.86 8.33 1.98
CA LEU A 73 4.84 9.76 1.65
C LEU A 73 5.00 9.99 0.15
#